data_AF-A0A9X1R7U0-F1
#
_entry.id   AF-A0A9X1R7U0-F1
#
_cell.length_a   1.000
_cell.length_b   1.000
_cell.length_c   1.000
_cell.angle_alpha   90.00
_cell.angle_beta   90.00
_cell.angle_gamma   90.00
#
_symmetry.space_group_name_H-M   'P 1'
#
loop_
_entity.id
_entity.type
_entity.pdbx_description
1 polymer ?
#
loop_
_entity_poly.entity_id
_entity_poly.type
_entity_poly.pdbx_seq_one_letter_code
_entity_poly.pdbx_strand_id
1 'polypeptide(L)'
;MSEIDPTDQALATIASIFEHPEPTFVVRDTETEAAVADEHPAVAEHSTMDAHEHPVVEEQPLVPQHPADADGYSKVGPGPMVAIRLKWTVHRGDDGQYYVHETIGEQSAPVVSGPMTSEAAVHFVDEHEDEANRRFELLRSEIAGRSSLADYERKGEA
;
A
#
# COMPACT_ATOMS: atom_id res chain seq x y z
N MET A 1 -48.71 23.70 -14.98
CA MET A 1 -47.34 24.02 -14.53
C MET A 1 -46.72 22.70 -14.16
N SER A 2 -45.80 22.18 -14.96
CA SER A 2 -45.18 20.88 -14.68
C SER A 2 -44.22 21.05 -13.51
N GLU A 3 -44.57 20.40 -12.40
CA GLU A 3 -43.72 20.26 -11.23
C GLU A 3 -42.42 19.59 -11.70
N ILE A 4 -41.28 20.26 -11.53
CA ILE A 4 -39.97 19.72 -11.93
C ILE A 4 -39.68 18.59 -10.95
N ASP A 5 -39.62 17.37 -11.47
CA ASP A 5 -39.30 16.19 -10.68
C ASP A 5 -37.89 16.34 -10.09
N PRO A 6 -37.69 16.07 -8.79
CA PRO A 6 -36.39 16.23 -8.14
C PRO A 6 -35.30 15.35 -8.78
N THR A 7 -35.67 14.25 -9.44
CA THR A 7 -34.75 13.39 -10.19
C THR A 7 -34.21 14.09 -11.43
N ASP A 8 -35.07 14.79 -12.18
CA ASP A 8 -34.67 15.57 -13.36
C ASP A 8 -33.71 16.71 -12.97
N GLN A 9 -33.93 17.34 -11.82
CA GLN A 9 -33.04 18.38 -11.32
C GLN A 9 -31.66 17.81 -10.92
N ALA A 10 -31.60 16.61 -10.34
CA ALA A 10 -30.35 15.93 -10.04
C ALA A 10 -29.59 15.52 -11.32
N LEU A 11 -30.30 14.96 -12.31
CA LEU A 11 -29.73 14.59 -13.59
C LEU A 11 -29.19 15.80 -14.36
N ALA A 12 -29.92 16.93 -14.37
CA ALA A 12 -29.47 18.17 -14.98
C ALA A 12 -28.19 18.74 -14.33
N THR A 13 -28.08 18.63 -12.99
CA THR A 13 -26.91 19.09 -12.25
C THR A 13 -25.67 18.27 -12.59
N ILE A 14 -25.81 16.93 -12.66
CA ILE A 14 -24.70 16.04 -13.03
C ILE A 14 -24.26 16.28 -14.47
N ALA A 15 -25.21 16.48 -15.40
CA ALA A 15 -24.91 16.79 -16.80
C ALA A 15 -24.11 18.11 -16.94
N SER A 16 -24.43 19.14 -16.14
CA SER A 16 -23.74 20.44 -16.19
C SER A 16 -22.24 20.38 -15.85
N ILE A 17 -21.83 19.40 -15.04
CA ILE A 17 -20.41 19.16 -14.67
C ILE A 17 -19.62 18.58 -15.84
N PHE A 18 -20.25 17.72 -16.66
CA PHE A 18 -19.60 17.11 -17.82
C PHE A 18 -19.58 18.05 -19.04
N GLU A 19 -20.53 18.99 -19.13
CA GLU A 19 -20.69 19.88 -20.29
C GLU A 19 -19.78 21.13 -20.23
N HIS A 20 -19.18 21.43 -19.08
CA HIS A 20 -18.22 22.54 -18.92
C HIS A 20 -16.88 22.07 -18.34
N PRO A 21 -15.92 21.61 -19.16
CA PRO A 21 -14.56 21.37 -18.68
C PRO A 21 -13.72 22.65 -18.78
N GLU A 22 -13.63 23.47 -17.73
CA GLU A 22 -12.63 24.56 -17.61
C GLU A 22 -12.37 24.88 -16.12
N PRO A 23 -11.17 25.34 -15.68
CA PRO A 23 -9.83 25.20 -16.24
C PRO A 23 -8.84 24.55 -15.25
N THR A 24 -7.72 24.10 -15.81
CA THR A 24 -6.46 23.68 -15.19
C THR A 24 -6.10 24.41 -13.89
N PHE A 25 -5.91 23.63 -12.81
CA PHE A 25 -5.23 24.08 -11.59
C PHE A 25 -3.80 24.51 -11.95
N VAL A 26 -3.59 25.82 -12.05
CA VAL A 26 -2.26 26.42 -12.18
C VAL A 26 -1.55 26.28 -10.83
N VAL A 27 -0.60 25.35 -10.74
CA VAL A 27 0.35 25.30 -9.63
C VAL A 27 1.20 26.56 -9.75
N ARG A 28 0.97 27.47 -8.80
CA ARG A 28 1.64 28.76 -8.67
C ARG A 28 3.13 28.56 -8.46
N ASP A 29 3.92 28.97 -9.45
CA ASP A 29 5.35 29.29 -9.31
C ASP A 29 5.58 30.13 -8.05
N THR A 30 6.48 29.66 -7.20
CA THR A 30 7.13 30.50 -6.18
C THR A 30 8.62 30.53 -6.50
N GLU A 31 8.94 31.37 -7.48
CA GLU A 31 10.27 31.92 -7.72
C GLU A 31 10.52 33.05 -6.70
N THR A 32 11.51 32.86 -5.83
CA THR A 32 12.12 33.83 -4.89
C THR A 32 13.43 33.13 -4.45
N GLU A 33 14.67 33.60 -4.61
CA GLU A 33 15.24 34.91 -4.88
C GLU A 33 16.76 34.75 -5.06
N ALA A 34 17.33 35.61 -5.92
CA ALA A 34 18.67 36.23 -5.94
C ALA A 34 19.97 35.43 -5.68
N ALA A 35 20.68 35.22 -6.79
CA ALA A 35 22.09 35.53 -7.07
C ALA A 35 22.99 36.15 -5.97
N VAL A 36 24.16 35.52 -5.73
CA VAL A 36 25.54 36.09 -5.77
C VAL A 36 26.52 34.90 -5.99
N ALA A 37 27.00 34.65 -7.21
CA ALA A 37 28.36 34.96 -7.70
C ALA A 37 29.53 34.50 -6.81
N ASP A 38 30.18 33.38 -7.18
CA ASP A 38 31.64 33.24 -7.22
C ASP A 38 32.01 32.13 -8.22
N GLU A 39 33.12 32.29 -8.93
CA GLU A 39 33.38 31.70 -10.23
C GLU A 39 34.51 30.64 -10.17
N HIS A 40 34.42 29.64 -11.07
CA HIS A 40 35.48 28.78 -11.62
C HIS A 40 36.01 27.55 -10.81
N PRO A 41 36.59 26.53 -11.48
CA PRO A 41 36.13 25.78 -12.65
C PRO A 41 36.25 24.24 -12.47
N ALA A 42 35.72 23.50 -13.45
CA ALA A 42 35.75 22.05 -13.57
C ALA A 42 37.15 21.40 -13.52
N VAL A 43 37.30 20.25 -12.84
CA VAL A 43 37.53 18.90 -13.42
C VAL A 43 38.00 17.91 -12.35
N ALA A 44 37.68 16.63 -12.61
CA ALA A 44 38.31 15.41 -12.12
C ALA A 44 37.84 14.85 -10.76
N GLU A 45 37.28 13.66 -10.89
CA GLU A 45 36.98 12.64 -9.90
C GLU A 45 38.07 12.52 -8.82
N HIS A 46 37.67 12.18 -7.60
CA HIS A 46 38.20 11.05 -6.82
C HIS A 46 37.54 10.99 -5.44
N SER A 47 37.14 9.77 -5.08
CA SER A 47 36.60 9.34 -3.79
C SER A 47 37.22 10.02 -2.56
N THR A 48 36.35 10.51 -1.69
CA THR A 48 36.57 10.43 -0.24
C THR A 48 35.27 10.01 0.42
N MET A 49 35.34 8.86 1.11
CA MET A 49 34.41 8.41 2.11
C MET A 49 34.03 9.58 3.02
N ASP A 50 32.74 9.84 3.19
CA ASP A 50 32.27 10.49 4.42
C ASP A 50 30.93 9.89 4.82
N ALA A 51 30.86 9.67 6.12
CA ALA A 51 29.78 9.02 6.83
C ALA A 51 28.48 9.80 6.66
N HIS A 52 27.58 9.29 5.85
CA HIS A 52 26.16 9.45 6.15
C HIS A 52 25.72 8.22 6.91
N GLU A 53 25.87 8.32 8.24
CA GLU A 53 25.00 7.67 9.21
C GLU A 53 23.56 7.78 8.70
N HIS A 54 23.08 6.71 8.05
CA HIS A 54 21.67 6.42 8.10
C HIS A 54 21.37 6.30 9.59
N PRO A 55 20.48 7.13 10.17
CA PRO A 55 19.99 6.83 11.50
C PRO A 55 19.35 5.46 11.35
N VAL A 56 20.03 4.45 11.85
CA VAL A 56 19.45 3.18 12.27
C VAL A 56 18.39 3.60 13.28
N VAL A 57 17.19 3.87 12.77
CA VAL A 57 15.98 3.68 13.54
C VAL A 57 16.03 2.19 13.79
N GLU A 58 16.60 1.81 14.93
CA GLU A 58 16.24 0.57 15.59
C GLU A 58 14.71 0.64 15.71
N GLU A 59 14.00 0.16 14.69
CA GLU A 59 12.77 -0.58 14.92
C GLU A 59 13.19 -1.77 15.77
N GLN A 60 13.41 -1.51 17.05
CA GLN A 60 13.20 -2.51 18.07
C GLN A 60 11.80 -3.01 17.78
N PRO A 61 11.62 -4.28 17.36
CA PRO A 61 10.29 -4.85 17.37
C PRO A 61 9.84 -4.67 18.82
N LEU A 62 8.81 -3.84 19.04
CA LEU A 62 8.16 -3.75 20.33
C LEU A 62 7.54 -5.12 20.55
N VAL A 63 8.35 -6.06 21.05
CA VAL A 63 7.90 -7.35 21.54
C VAL A 63 6.82 -6.99 22.56
N PRO A 64 5.55 -7.34 22.32
CA PRO A 64 4.50 -7.04 23.27
C PRO A 64 4.93 -7.62 24.62
N GLN A 65 5.08 -6.77 25.63
CA GLN A 65 5.47 -7.15 26.99
C GLN A 65 4.34 -7.87 27.73
N HIS A 66 3.63 -8.77 27.04
CA HIS A 66 2.78 -9.80 27.60
C HIS A 66 2.35 -10.78 26.48
N PRO A 67 2.88 -12.01 26.42
CA PRO A 67 2.31 -13.04 25.54
C PRO A 67 0.94 -13.57 26.04
N ALA A 68 0.21 -12.85 26.90
CA ALA A 68 -1.05 -13.35 27.46
C ALA A 68 -2.31 -12.84 26.75
N ASP A 69 -2.21 -11.84 25.89
CA ASP A 69 -3.35 -11.33 25.13
C ASP A 69 -2.93 -11.11 23.67
N ALA A 70 -3.51 -11.88 22.74
CA ALA A 70 -3.22 -11.76 21.31
C ALA A 70 -3.93 -10.57 20.65
N ASP A 71 -4.71 -9.79 21.40
CA ASP A 71 -5.41 -8.63 20.87
C ASP A 71 -4.42 -7.61 20.28
N GLY A 72 -4.73 -7.15 19.06
CA GLY A 72 -3.85 -6.24 18.32
C GLY A 72 -2.68 -6.90 17.60
N TYR A 73 -2.47 -8.22 17.74
CA TYR A 73 -1.51 -8.94 16.91
C TYR A 73 -1.89 -8.78 15.44
N SER A 74 -0.96 -8.36 14.59
CA SER A 74 -1.25 -8.14 13.18
C SER A 74 -0.06 -8.44 12.28
N LYS A 75 -0.38 -8.86 11.06
CA LYS A 75 0.59 -9.08 9.98
C LYS A 75 0.02 -8.54 8.67
N VAL A 76 0.92 -8.22 7.74
CA VAL A 76 0.57 -7.74 6.41
C VAL A 76 1.18 -8.69 5.39
N GLY A 77 0.37 -9.16 4.45
CA GLY A 77 0.78 -10.08 3.40
C GLY A 77 1.71 -9.44 2.36
N PRO A 78 2.25 -10.24 1.43
CA PRO A 78 3.12 -9.73 0.38
C PRO A 78 2.35 -8.93 -0.69
N GLY A 79 3.06 -8.10 -1.44
CA GLY A 79 2.53 -7.43 -2.63
C GLY A 79 2.95 -5.96 -2.71
N PRO A 80 3.22 -5.42 -3.90
CA PRO A 80 3.84 -4.09 -4.04
C PRO A 80 2.90 -2.94 -3.67
N MET A 81 1.58 -3.14 -3.75
CA MET A 81 0.59 -2.08 -3.58
C MET A 81 -0.23 -2.30 -2.31
N VAL A 82 -0.30 -1.28 -1.45
CA VAL A 82 -1.09 -1.32 -0.21
C VAL A 82 -2.56 -1.61 -0.48
N ALA A 83 -3.14 -1.03 -1.55
CA ALA A 83 -4.56 -1.15 -1.87
C ALA A 83 -5.06 -2.58 -2.11
N ILE A 84 -4.17 -3.51 -2.46
CA ILE A 84 -4.54 -4.91 -2.78
C ILE A 84 -3.88 -5.92 -1.84
N ARG A 85 -3.09 -5.45 -0.87
CA ARG A 85 -2.33 -6.30 0.03
C ARG A 85 -3.23 -6.79 1.17
N LEU A 86 -3.08 -8.05 1.56
CA LEU A 86 -3.79 -8.61 2.71
C LEU A 86 -3.23 -8.04 4.02
N LYS A 87 -4.09 -7.83 5.01
CA LYS A 87 -3.74 -7.55 6.39
C LYS A 87 -4.59 -8.41 7.31
N TRP A 88 -3.95 -9.09 8.25
CA TRP A 88 -4.61 -9.84 9.31
C TRP A 88 -4.43 -9.10 10.62
N THR A 89 -5.52 -8.93 11.38
CA THR A 89 -5.50 -8.32 12.71
C THR A 89 -6.32 -9.19 13.66
N VAL A 90 -5.75 -9.54 14.80
CA VAL A 90 -6.42 -10.28 15.86
C VAL A 90 -7.16 -9.30 16.74
N HIS A 91 -8.41 -9.62 17.03
CA HIS A 91 -9.31 -8.88 17.91
C HIS A 91 -9.87 -9.82 18.97
N ARG A 92 -9.88 -9.37 20.22
CA ARG A 92 -10.55 -10.04 21.33
C ARG A 92 -12.01 -9.59 21.38
N GLY A 93 -12.93 -10.56 21.33
CA GLY A 93 -14.35 -10.32 21.50
C GLY A 93 -14.75 -10.14 22.97
N ASP A 94 -15.94 -9.60 23.19
CA ASP A 94 -16.53 -9.42 24.54
C ASP A 94 -16.76 -10.76 25.27
N ASP A 95 -16.83 -11.85 24.51
CA ASP A 95 -16.94 -13.23 24.97
C ASP A 95 -15.59 -13.83 25.42
N GLY A 96 -14.50 -13.06 25.32
CA GLY A 96 -13.15 -13.50 25.67
C GLY A 96 -12.51 -14.46 24.67
N GLN A 97 -13.18 -14.70 23.54
CA GLN A 97 -12.60 -15.41 22.40
C GLN A 97 -11.89 -14.43 21.48
N TYR A 98 -11.06 -14.97 20.59
CA TYR A 98 -10.33 -14.20 19.61
C TYR A 98 -10.89 -14.44 18.22
N TYR A 99 -10.83 -13.38 17.42
CA TYR A 99 -11.26 -13.33 16.04
C TYR A 99 -10.14 -12.72 15.20
N VAL A 100 -9.93 -13.25 14.00
CA VAL A 100 -8.96 -12.71 13.05
C VAL A 100 -9.72 -12.00 11.95
N HIS A 101 -9.45 -10.72 11.77
CA HIS A 101 -9.96 -9.91 10.67
C HIS A 101 -8.94 -9.90 9.53
N GLU A 102 -9.31 -10.49 8.40
CA GLU A 102 -8.58 -10.42 7.15
C GLU A 102 -9.14 -9.30 6.29
N THR A 103 -8.32 -8.31 5.92
CA THR A 103 -8.72 -7.17 5.10
C THR A 103 -7.82 -7.05 3.88
N ILE A 104 -8.38 -6.75 2.70
CA ILE A 104 -7.62 -6.44 1.49
C ILE A 104 -7.51 -4.92 1.37
N GLY A 105 -6.30 -4.38 1.48
CA GLY A 105 -6.07 -2.94 1.61
C GLY A 105 -6.66 -2.34 2.88
N GLU A 106 -6.57 -1.02 3.04
CA GLU A 106 -6.99 -0.34 4.27
C GLU A 106 -8.51 -0.08 4.37
N GLN A 107 -9.23 -0.12 3.26
CA GLN A 107 -10.60 0.41 3.17
C GLN A 107 -11.67 -0.67 2.96
N SER A 108 -11.28 -1.95 2.87
CA SER A 108 -12.22 -3.04 2.60
C SER A 108 -12.94 -3.52 3.85
N ALA A 109 -14.10 -4.14 3.67
CA ALA A 109 -14.77 -4.87 4.74
C ALA A 109 -13.94 -6.11 5.13
N PRO A 110 -13.71 -6.36 6.44
CA PRO A 110 -12.93 -7.50 6.87
C PRO A 110 -13.72 -8.80 6.75
N VAL A 111 -13.02 -9.88 6.36
CA VAL A 111 -13.49 -11.25 6.51
C VAL A 111 -13.05 -11.74 7.90
N VAL A 112 -14.02 -12.13 8.72
CA VAL A 112 -13.78 -12.49 10.12
C VAL A 112 -13.71 -14.01 10.28
N SER A 113 -12.64 -14.50 10.90
CA SER A 113 -12.45 -15.91 11.27
C SER A 113 -12.43 -16.07 12.78
N GLY A 114 -13.17 -17.04 13.33
CA GLY A 114 -13.29 -17.28 14.78
C GLY A 114 -14.68 -17.80 15.16
N PRO A 115 -14.97 -18.00 16.46
CA PRO A 115 -14.09 -17.76 17.60
C PRO A 115 -12.96 -18.79 17.73
N MET A 116 -11.81 -18.37 18.28
CA MET A 116 -10.68 -19.24 18.60
C MET A 116 -9.92 -18.76 19.85
N THR A 117 -8.98 -19.58 20.34
CA THR A 117 -8.11 -19.20 21.47
C THR A 117 -7.06 -18.17 21.04
N SER A 118 -6.46 -17.47 22.01
CA SER A 118 -5.38 -16.49 21.78
C SER A 118 -4.25 -17.08 20.92
N GLU A 119 -3.76 -18.26 21.30
CA GLU A 119 -2.66 -18.95 20.61
C GLU A 119 -3.07 -19.40 19.20
N ALA A 120 -4.31 -19.91 19.05
CA ALA A 120 -4.83 -20.31 17.74
C ALA A 120 -4.99 -19.12 16.79
N ALA A 121 -5.36 -17.93 17.30
CA ALA A 121 -5.44 -16.71 16.50
C ALA A 121 -4.08 -16.26 15.99
N VAL A 122 -3.05 -16.27 16.84
CA VAL A 122 -1.67 -15.95 16.43
C VAL A 122 -1.18 -16.94 15.38
N HIS A 123 -1.35 -18.25 15.64
CA HIS A 123 -0.94 -19.30 14.71
C HIS A 123 -1.66 -19.19 13.36
N PHE A 124 -2.98 -18.92 13.37
CA PHE A 124 -3.76 -18.72 12.15
C PHE A 124 -3.19 -17.58 11.30
N VAL A 125 -2.84 -16.45 11.92
CA VAL A 125 -2.25 -15.31 11.24
C VAL A 125 -0.88 -15.65 10.66
N ASP A 126 -0.05 -16.39 11.41
CA ASP A 126 1.27 -16.82 10.94
C ASP A 126 1.20 -17.76 9.74
N GLU A 127 0.32 -18.77 9.80
CA GLU A 127 0.11 -19.71 8.69
C GLU A 127 -0.38 -19.02 7.42
N HIS A 128 -1.28 -18.05 7.57
CA HIS A 128 -1.84 -17.30 6.42
C HIS A 128 -0.80 -16.37 5.80
N GLU A 129 0.04 -15.74 6.61
CA GLU A 129 1.15 -14.92 6.10
C GLU A 129 2.15 -15.76 5.32
N ASP A 130 2.58 -16.89 5.88
CA ASP A 130 3.49 -17.82 5.21
C ASP A 130 2.91 -18.36 3.89
N GLU A 131 1.64 -18.74 3.90
CA GLU A 131 0.97 -19.22 2.70
C GLU A 131 0.82 -18.11 1.65
N ALA A 132 0.50 -16.89 2.05
CA ALA A 132 0.42 -15.75 1.14
C ALA A 132 1.80 -15.45 0.53
N ASN A 133 2.87 -15.48 1.32
CA ASN A 133 4.25 -15.35 0.82
C ASN A 133 4.60 -16.41 -0.22
N ARG A 134 4.30 -17.69 0.06
CA ARG A 134 4.53 -18.78 -0.90
C ARG A 134 3.77 -18.57 -2.21
N ARG A 135 2.48 -18.21 -2.13
CA ARG A 135 1.63 -17.97 -3.31
C ARG A 135 2.12 -16.77 -4.11
N PHE A 136 2.52 -15.70 -3.45
CA PHE A 136 3.05 -14.52 -4.09
C PHE A 136 4.36 -14.81 -4.83
N GLU A 137 5.28 -15.57 -4.20
CA GLU A 137 6.54 -15.94 -4.82
C GLU A 137 6.36 -16.86 -6.04
N LEU A 138 5.40 -17.79 -5.97
CA LEU A 138 5.02 -18.61 -7.12
C LEU A 138 4.47 -17.74 -8.26
N LEU A 139 3.55 -16.81 -7.95
CA LEU A 139 2.99 -15.89 -8.94
C LEU A 139 4.07 -14.98 -9.55
N ARG A 140 4.99 -14.46 -8.72
CA ARG A 140 6.11 -13.64 -9.16
C ARG A 140 6.99 -14.39 -10.16
N SER A 141 7.30 -15.64 -9.85
CA SER A 141 8.10 -16.52 -10.72
C SER A 141 7.37 -16.83 -12.03
N GLU A 142 6.05 -17.07 -11.97
CA GLU A 142 5.23 -17.28 -13.17
C GLU A 142 5.22 -16.05 -14.08
N ILE A 143 4.99 -14.85 -13.53
CA ILE A 143 4.97 -13.60 -14.30
C ILE A 143 6.35 -13.32 -14.90
N ALA A 144 7.42 -13.47 -14.14
CA ALA A 144 8.79 -13.29 -14.65
C ALA A 144 9.11 -14.29 -15.79
N GLY A 145 8.67 -15.54 -15.67
CA GLY A 145 8.83 -16.56 -16.71
C GLY A 145 8.00 -16.29 -17.97
N ARG A 146 6.75 -15.83 -17.82
CA ARG A 146 5.88 -15.45 -18.95
C ARG A 146 6.33 -14.16 -19.64
N SER A 147 6.80 -13.17 -18.89
CA SER A 147 7.37 -11.94 -19.45
C SER A 147 8.61 -12.28 -20.29
N SER A 148 9.47 -13.16 -19.79
CA SER A 148 10.65 -13.62 -20.55
C SER A 148 10.26 -14.25 -21.89
N LEU A 149 9.21 -15.09 -21.92
CA LEU A 149 8.73 -15.72 -23.15
C LEU A 149 8.15 -14.70 -24.15
N ALA A 150 7.37 -13.72 -23.67
CA ALA A 150 6.83 -12.65 -24.51
C ALA A 150 7.93 -11.74 -25.10
N ASP A 151 9.02 -11.50 -24.37
CA ASP A 151 10.18 -10.75 -24.87
C ASP A 151 10.97 -11.52 -25.95
N TYR A 152 11.04 -12.86 -25.87
CA TYR A 152 11.63 -13.69 -26.94
C TYR A 152 10.78 -13.69 -28.21
N GLU A 153 9.45 -13.73 -28.10
CA GLU A 153 8.55 -13.72 -29.26
C GLU A 153 8.63 -12.39 -30.04
N ARG A 154 8.76 -11.25 -29.35
CA ARG A 154 8.92 -9.93 -30.01
C ARG A 154 10.25 -9.80 -30.76
N LYS A 155 11.30 -10.50 -30.32
CA LYS A 155 12.64 -10.42 -30.93
C LYS A 155 12.83 -11.38 -32.11
N GLY A 156 11.92 -12.35 -32.29
CA GLY A 156 11.97 -13.33 -33.39
C GLY A 156 11.33 -12.89 -34.70
N GLU A 157 10.72 -11.69 -34.76
CA GLU A 157 10.00 -11.17 -35.93
C GLU A 157 10.72 -9.98 -36.58
N ALA A 158 12.04 -10.11 -36.81
CA ALA A 158 12.85 -9.12 -37.53
C ALA A 158 13.74 -9.77 -38.60
#